data_AF-A0A5C9E3A7-F1
#
_entry.id   AF-A0A5C9E3A7-F1
#
_cell.length_a   1.000
_cell.length_b   1.000
_cell.length_c   1.000
_cell.angle_alpha   90.00
_cell.angle_beta   90.00
_cell.angle_gamma   90.00
#
_symmetry.space_group_name_H-M   'P 1'
#
loop_
_entity.id
_entity.type
_entity.pdbx_description
1 polymer ?
#
loop_
_entity_poly.entity_id
_entity_poly.type
_entity_poly.pdbx_seq_one_letter_code
_entity_poly.pdbx_strand_id
1 'polypeptide(L)'
;MKIFVTSDSESSVLDDAKQILKILEDSGADVNIDEDISQFLDRQGTPLKKVKANLLIVIGSDKTLLNTLLKLGDKEIPILPVASKGQPDFLFDITISDFDQIMEDILSRKWKEDHRSRLVVNITGKNGPPILNDIGIFAKKSATLMRYSLYLDGEQFLKDGSDGILVATPTGSTAYSMSVGGPVILSPASVVSILPVNSINPATRAVVVSEDTEIEIRDISCSVSVEAIFDGQLRKKVSSGPISIRKADTDAVFVQFSRERIANLRGKLLRKTEEFEDLAQDLPPSAKLVLKVLEYEGPLTQKEIIAESILPPRTVRYALSILISEGLVSKKISLRDSRQGIYRVNEGKTKE
;
A
#
# COMPACT_ATOMS: atom_id res chain seq x y z
N MET A 1 -25.53 2.26 15.33
CA MET A 1 -24.66 2.21 14.14
C MET A 1 -24.37 0.74 13.87
N LYS A 2 -24.61 0.25 12.64
CA LYS A 2 -24.37 -1.15 12.28
C LYS A 2 -22.91 -1.33 11.88
N ILE A 3 -22.17 -2.13 12.61
CA ILE A 3 -20.75 -2.41 12.39
C ILE A 3 -20.62 -3.83 11.88
N PHE A 4 -19.82 -4.02 10.83
CA PHE A 4 -19.48 -5.33 10.32
C PHE A 4 -18.00 -5.59 10.54
N VAL A 5 -17.64 -6.76 11.05
CA VAL A 5 -16.25 -7.13 11.31
C VAL A 5 -15.84 -8.30 10.41
N THR A 6 -14.70 -8.18 9.76
CA THR A 6 -14.04 -9.26 9.03
C THR A 6 -12.55 -9.27 9.39
N SER A 7 -11.90 -10.42 9.25
CA SER A 7 -10.48 -10.57 9.55
C SER A 7 -9.84 -11.68 8.72
N ASP A 8 -8.52 -11.81 8.83
CA ASP A 8 -7.87 -13.05 8.40
C ASP A 8 -8.30 -14.22 9.31
N SER A 9 -8.13 -15.43 8.78
CA SER A 9 -8.41 -16.71 9.44
C SER A 9 -7.23 -17.24 10.26
N GLU A 10 -6.10 -16.53 10.28
CA GLU A 10 -4.96 -16.86 11.13
C GLU A 10 -5.32 -16.75 12.61
N SER A 11 -4.87 -17.73 13.42
CA SER A 11 -5.29 -17.85 14.82
C SER A 11 -5.02 -16.59 15.66
N SER A 12 -3.88 -15.93 15.46
CA SER A 12 -3.54 -14.69 16.19
C SER A 12 -4.47 -13.53 15.85
N VAL A 13 -4.83 -13.40 14.57
CA VAL A 13 -5.75 -12.35 14.09
C VAL A 13 -7.18 -12.61 14.57
N LEU A 14 -7.58 -13.88 14.67
CA LEU A 14 -8.89 -14.26 15.23
C LEU A 14 -9.02 -13.91 16.71
N ASP A 15 -7.96 -14.02 17.50
CA ASP A 15 -7.97 -13.61 18.90
C ASP A 15 -8.06 -12.08 19.04
N ASP A 16 -7.34 -11.34 18.18
CA ASP A 16 -7.50 -9.89 18.04
C ASP A 16 -8.93 -9.52 17.64
N ALA A 17 -9.56 -10.27 16.71
CA ALA A 17 -10.96 -10.08 16.34
C ALA A 17 -11.93 -10.31 17.50
N LYS A 18 -11.71 -11.32 18.34
CA LYS A 18 -12.50 -11.52 19.58
C LYS A 18 -12.38 -10.34 20.52
N GLN A 19 -11.17 -9.80 20.67
CA GLN A 19 -10.93 -8.63 21.53
C GLN A 19 -11.73 -7.41 21.02
N ILE A 20 -11.69 -7.15 19.71
CA ILE A 20 -12.45 -6.06 19.09
C ILE A 20 -13.94 -6.25 19.25
N LEU A 21 -14.45 -7.46 18.98
CA LEU A 21 -15.87 -7.76 19.15
C LEU A 21 -16.34 -7.49 20.57
N LYS A 22 -15.55 -7.90 21.57
CA LYS A 22 -15.86 -7.63 22.97
C LYS A 22 -15.94 -6.13 23.26
N ILE A 23 -14.96 -5.34 22.81
CA ILE A 23 -14.95 -3.88 22.99
C ILE A 23 -16.18 -3.23 22.34
N LEU A 24 -16.53 -3.66 21.11
CA LEU A 24 -17.71 -3.16 20.41
C LEU A 24 -19.01 -3.46 21.17
N GLU A 25 -19.14 -4.66 21.72
CA GLU A 25 -20.31 -5.11 22.47
C GLU A 25 -20.44 -4.42 23.83
N ASP A 26 -19.34 -4.30 24.57
CA ASP A 26 -19.28 -3.59 25.84
C ASP A 26 -19.67 -2.10 25.66
N SER A 27 -19.42 -1.55 24.46
CA SER A 27 -19.82 -0.19 24.06
C SER A 27 -21.24 -0.09 23.49
N GLY A 28 -22.00 -1.21 23.44
CA GLY A 28 -23.39 -1.24 22.97
C GLY A 28 -23.57 -1.12 21.45
N ALA A 29 -22.56 -1.46 20.65
CA ALA A 29 -22.67 -1.42 19.18
C ALA A 29 -23.52 -2.58 18.62
N ASP A 30 -24.19 -2.34 17.49
CA ASP A 30 -24.90 -3.38 16.72
C ASP A 30 -23.90 -4.03 15.75
N VAL A 31 -23.44 -5.24 16.07
CA VAL A 31 -22.29 -5.89 15.40
C VAL A 31 -22.71 -7.16 14.66
N ASN A 32 -22.34 -7.22 13.38
CA ASN A 32 -22.39 -8.43 12.55
C ASN A 32 -20.97 -8.83 12.15
N ILE A 33 -20.77 -10.10 11.79
CA ILE A 33 -19.47 -10.61 11.38
C ILE A 33 -19.53 -11.28 10.01
N ASP A 34 -18.37 -11.41 9.38
CA ASP A 34 -18.20 -12.16 8.14
C ASP A 34 -18.44 -13.66 8.34
N GLU A 35 -18.97 -14.32 7.32
CA GLU A 35 -19.15 -15.78 7.31
C GLU A 35 -17.80 -16.51 7.40
N ASP A 36 -16.75 -15.93 6.83
CA ASP A 36 -15.40 -16.52 6.79
C ASP A 36 -14.80 -16.69 8.21
N ILE A 37 -15.18 -15.83 9.16
CA ILE A 37 -14.69 -15.87 10.55
C ILE A 37 -15.74 -16.44 11.53
N SER A 38 -16.95 -16.73 11.06
CA SER A 38 -18.08 -17.01 11.94
C SER A 38 -17.96 -18.32 12.70
N GLN A 39 -17.39 -19.35 12.04
CA GLN A 39 -17.16 -20.66 12.65
C GLN A 39 -16.14 -20.61 13.78
N PHE A 40 -15.14 -19.72 13.68
CA PHE A 40 -14.09 -19.58 14.70
C PHE A 40 -14.52 -18.77 15.92
N LEU A 41 -15.64 -18.04 15.79
CA LEU A 41 -16.15 -17.12 16.79
C LEU A 41 -17.48 -17.60 17.39
N ASP A 42 -17.92 -18.82 17.06
CA ASP A 42 -19.18 -19.42 17.49
C ASP A 42 -20.40 -18.49 17.30
N ARG A 43 -20.44 -17.78 16.17
CA ARG A 43 -21.43 -16.76 15.85
C ARG A 43 -22.01 -16.95 14.45
N GLN A 44 -23.20 -16.42 14.20
CA GLN A 44 -23.74 -16.37 12.85
C GLN A 44 -23.06 -15.27 12.05
N GLY A 45 -22.47 -15.65 10.91
CA GLY A 45 -21.88 -14.72 9.95
C GLY A 45 -22.81 -14.42 8.79
N THR A 46 -22.52 -13.33 8.08
CA THR A 46 -23.19 -12.98 6.82
C THR A 46 -22.13 -12.87 5.74
N PRO A 47 -22.33 -13.44 4.53
CA PRO A 47 -21.42 -13.23 3.41
C PRO A 47 -21.12 -11.76 3.18
N LEU A 48 -19.85 -11.37 3.05
CA LEU A 48 -19.46 -9.99 2.75
C LEU A 48 -20.19 -9.41 1.52
N LYS A 49 -20.53 -10.24 0.54
CA LYS A 49 -21.32 -9.82 -0.63
C LYS A 49 -22.74 -9.35 -0.29
N LYS A 50 -23.32 -9.76 0.84
CA LYS A 50 -24.66 -9.40 1.30
C LYS A 50 -24.65 -8.39 2.45
N VAL A 51 -23.47 -7.89 2.84
CA VAL A 51 -23.32 -6.97 3.96
C VAL A 51 -24.16 -5.69 3.76
N LYS A 52 -24.78 -5.23 4.86
CA LYS A 52 -25.45 -3.94 4.99
C LYS A 52 -25.04 -3.32 6.33
N ALA A 53 -23.98 -2.52 6.30
CA ALA A 53 -23.40 -1.91 7.48
C ALA A 53 -23.09 -0.43 7.26
N ASN A 54 -22.94 0.31 8.35
CA ASN A 54 -22.51 1.71 8.33
C ASN A 54 -20.98 1.85 8.41
N LEU A 55 -20.30 0.79 8.87
CA LEU A 55 -18.85 0.70 9.01
C LEU A 55 -18.42 -0.75 8.84
N LEU A 56 -17.36 -0.97 8.08
CA LEU A 56 -16.67 -2.24 7.94
C LEU A 56 -15.32 -2.15 8.66
N ILE A 57 -15.11 -2.97 9.67
CA ILE A 57 -13.82 -3.10 10.37
C ILE A 57 -13.09 -4.30 9.79
N VAL A 58 -11.87 -4.07 9.31
CA VAL A 58 -11.03 -5.12 8.73
C VAL A 58 -9.80 -5.29 9.61
N ILE A 59 -9.65 -6.48 10.19
CA ILE A 59 -8.56 -6.78 11.13
C ILE A 59 -7.55 -7.69 10.44
N GLY A 60 -6.29 -7.25 10.35
CA GLY A 60 -5.23 -8.03 9.69
C GLY A 60 -4.20 -7.13 9.01
N SER A 61 -3.85 -7.48 7.77
CA SER A 61 -2.81 -6.82 6.96
C SER A 61 -3.32 -6.17 5.68
N ASP A 62 -2.43 -5.52 4.92
CA ASP A 62 -2.74 -4.99 3.58
C ASP A 62 -3.34 -6.05 2.66
N LYS A 63 -2.85 -7.30 2.76
CA LYS A 63 -3.43 -8.42 2.01
C LYS A 63 -4.88 -8.69 2.40
N THR A 64 -5.18 -8.72 3.69
CA THR A 64 -6.54 -8.93 4.22
C THR A 64 -7.48 -7.83 3.75
N LEU A 65 -7.03 -6.57 3.79
CA LEU A 65 -7.77 -5.41 3.32
C LEU A 65 -8.08 -5.47 1.82
N LEU A 66 -7.06 -5.69 0.98
CA LEU A 66 -7.24 -5.77 -0.47
C LEU A 66 -8.16 -6.94 -0.87
N ASN A 67 -8.04 -8.09 -0.20
CA ASN A 67 -8.93 -9.23 -0.45
C ASN A 67 -10.37 -8.91 -0.07
N THR A 68 -10.56 -8.20 1.04
CA THR A 68 -11.88 -7.73 1.49
C THR A 68 -12.49 -6.80 0.47
N LEU A 69 -11.74 -5.83 -0.05
CA LEU A 69 -12.20 -4.91 -1.11
C LEU A 69 -12.62 -5.64 -2.39
N LEU A 70 -11.83 -6.63 -2.85
CA LEU A 70 -12.18 -7.48 -4.00
C LEU A 70 -13.50 -8.24 -3.80
N LYS A 71 -13.74 -8.78 -2.59
CA LYS A 71 -14.98 -9.49 -2.24
C LYS A 71 -16.16 -8.55 -2.05
N LEU A 72 -15.93 -7.35 -1.53
CA LEU A 72 -16.94 -6.32 -1.27
C LEU A 72 -17.56 -5.80 -2.57
N GLY A 73 -16.72 -5.64 -3.60
CA GLY A 73 -17.10 -5.21 -4.95
C GLY A 73 -17.45 -3.73 -4.99
N ASP A 74 -18.58 -3.40 -5.62
CA ASP A 74 -19.04 -2.03 -5.86
C ASP A 74 -19.74 -1.38 -4.65
N LYS A 75 -19.56 -1.90 -3.42
CA LYS A 75 -20.14 -1.27 -2.23
C LYS A 75 -19.19 -0.25 -1.63
N GLU A 76 -19.67 0.96 -1.44
CA GLU A 76 -18.97 2.05 -0.75
C GLU A 76 -19.35 2.09 0.73
N ILE A 77 -18.93 1.06 1.48
CA ILE A 77 -19.08 1.06 2.94
C ILE A 77 -17.78 1.61 3.52
N PRO A 78 -17.83 2.63 4.39
CA PRO A 78 -16.62 3.13 5.07
C PRO A 78 -15.88 2.00 5.78
N ILE A 79 -14.56 1.95 5.57
CA ILE A 79 -13.69 0.87 6.04
C ILE A 79 -12.73 1.43 7.07
N LEU A 80 -12.66 0.80 8.24
CA LEU A 80 -11.63 1.04 9.25
C LEU A 80 -10.68 -0.17 9.27
N PRO A 81 -9.50 -0.07 8.64
CA PRO A 81 -8.44 -1.05 8.79
C PRO A 81 -7.87 -0.99 10.21
N VAL A 82 -7.74 -2.14 10.88
CA VAL A 82 -7.13 -2.27 12.20
C VAL A 82 -5.99 -3.30 12.13
N ALA A 83 -4.78 -2.85 12.41
CA ALA A 83 -3.60 -3.68 12.32
C ALA A 83 -3.57 -4.69 13.47
N SER A 84 -3.34 -5.95 13.14
CA SER A 84 -3.07 -7.00 14.12
C SER A 84 -1.67 -6.81 14.73
N LYS A 85 -1.44 -7.35 15.94
CA LYS A 85 -0.16 -7.17 16.65
C LYS A 85 1.03 -7.68 15.81
N GLY A 86 2.04 -6.82 15.63
CA GLY A 86 3.29 -7.18 14.97
C GLY A 86 3.27 -7.10 13.44
N GLN A 87 2.21 -6.53 12.84
CA GLN A 87 2.13 -6.29 11.40
C GLN A 87 2.08 -4.77 11.12
N PRO A 88 3.22 -4.13 10.79
CA PRO A 88 3.21 -2.77 10.28
C PRO A 88 2.73 -2.81 8.82
N ASP A 89 1.51 -2.32 8.57
CA ASP A 89 0.90 -2.32 7.24
C ASP A 89 0.61 -0.88 6.76
N PHE A 90 0.84 -0.61 5.48
CA PHE A 90 0.92 0.75 4.94
C PHE A 90 -0.44 1.47 4.95
N LEU A 91 -1.55 0.73 4.93
CA LEU A 91 -2.91 1.26 4.90
C LEU A 91 -3.60 1.30 6.28
N PHE A 92 -2.86 1.04 7.36
CA PHE A 92 -3.41 0.87 8.71
C PHE A 92 -2.92 1.96 9.67
N ASP A 93 -3.81 2.89 10.03
CA ASP A 93 -3.50 3.96 10.99
C ASP A 93 -3.76 3.55 12.45
N ILE A 94 -4.57 2.51 12.68
CA ILE A 94 -5.05 2.08 14.00
C ILE A 94 -4.56 0.67 14.30
N THR A 95 -4.01 0.47 15.49
CA THR A 95 -3.67 -0.87 15.99
C THR A 95 -4.77 -1.42 16.90
N ILE A 96 -4.74 -2.73 17.14
CA ILE A 96 -5.66 -3.37 18.10
C ILE A 96 -5.59 -2.74 19.50
N SER A 97 -4.41 -2.25 19.92
CA SER A 97 -4.19 -1.59 21.21
C SER A 97 -4.83 -0.20 21.32
N ASP A 98 -5.00 0.47 20.18
CA ASP A 98 -5.59 1.82 20.13
C ASP A 98 -7.12 1.77 20.07
N PHE A 99 -7.69 0.60 19.74
CA PHE A 99 -9.08 0.50 19.32
C PHE A 99 -10.08 0.94 20.39
N ASP A 100 -9.85 0.57 21.66
CA ASP A 100 -10.72 0.99 22.77
C ASP A 100 -10.78 2.52 22.91
N GLN A 101 -9.65 3.20 22.67
CA GLN A 101 -9.54 4.64 22.79
C GLN A 101 -10.33 5.40 21.71
N ILE A 102 -10.61 4.78 20.56
CA ILE A 102 -11.34 5.40 19.44
C ILE A 102 -12.83 5.01 19.41
N MET A 103 -13.31 4.22 20.36
CA MET A 103 -14.70 3.75 20.36
C MET A 103 -15.71 4.90 20.41
N GLU A 104 -15.46 5.91 21.24
CA GLU A 104 -16.31 7.09 21.29
C GLU A 104 -16.34 7.81 19.94
N ASP A 105 -15.19 7.91 19.26
CA ASP A 105 -15.08 8.56 17.95
C ASP A 105 -15.83 7.78 16.87
N ILE A 106 -15.75 6.44 16.90
CA ILE A 106 -16.49 5.56 15.99
C ILE A 106 -18.00 5.77 16.15
N LEU A 107 -18.51 5.65 17.39
CA LEU A 107 -19.95 5.71 17.68
C LEU A 107 -20.55 7.09 17.42
N SER A 108 -19.78 8.15 17.70
CA SER A 108 -20.20 9.54 17.46
C SER A 108 -19.88 10.03 16.04
N ARG A 109 -19.28 9.18 15.19
CA ARG A 109 -18.82 9.50 13.82
C ARG A 109 -17.88 10.70 13.76
N LYS A 110 -16.96 10.83 14.74
CA LYS A 110 -15.89 11.84 14.77
C LYS A 110 -14.68 11.40 13.92
N TRP A 111 -14.92 11.19 12.63
CA TRP A 111 -13.90 10.82 11.66
C TRP A 111 -14.28 11.36 10.27
N LYS A 112 -13.33 11.35 9.33
CA LYS A 112 -13.54 11.78 7.95
C LYS A 112 -13.48 10.60 7.00
N GLU A 113 -14.18 10.73 5.88
CA GLU A 113 -14.10 9.78 4.77
C GLU A 113 -12.92 10.19 3.87
N ASP A 114 -11.96 9.27 3.67
CA ASP A 114 -10.88 9.39 2.69
C ASP A 114 -11.23 8.50 1.48
N HIS A 115 -11.60 9.14 0.37
CA HIS A 115 -12.03 8.47 -0.86
C HIS A 115 -10.81 8.16 -1.73
N ARG A 116 -10.60 6.87 -2.01
CA ARG A 116 -9.53 6.39 -2.88
C ARG A 116 -10.12 5.83 -4.16
N SER A 117 -9.80 6.46 -5.29
CA SER A 117 -10.15 5.99 -6.62
C SER A 117 -9.73 4.53 -6.82
N ARG A 118 -10.61 3.77 -7.50
CA ARG A 118 -10.39 2.38 -7.88
C ARG A 118 -10.40 2.21 -9.39
N LEU A 119 -9.84 1.12 -9.88
CA LEU A 119 -9.94 0.74 -11.30
C LEU A 119 -10.86 -0.46 -11.46
N VAL A 120 -11.58 -0.50 -12.57
CA VAL A 120 -12.31 -1.69 -13.01
C VAL A 120 -11.68 -2.19 -14.31
N VAL A 121 -11.49 -3.50 -14.39
CA VAL A 121 -10.86 -4.15 -15.53
C VAL A 121 -11.89 -5.03 -16.22
N ASN A 122 -12.13 -4.79 -17.50
CA ASN A 122 -12.94 -5.64 -18.34
C ASN A 122 -12.03 -6.57 -19.15
N ILE A 123 -12.23 -7.88 -19.02
CA ILE A 123 -11.54 -8.88 -19.82
C ILE A 123 -12.58 -9.51 -20.73
N THR A 124 -12.49 -9.28 -22.03
CA THR A 124 -13.37 -9.91 -23.04
C THR A 124 -14.86 -9.74 -22.77
N GLY A 125 -15.28 -8.51 -22.43
CA GLY A 125 -16.67 -8.15 -22.17
C GLY A 125 -17.15 -8.43 -20.74
N LYS A 126 -16.31 -8.94 -19.84
CA LYS A 126 -16.67 -9.22 -18.44
C LYS A 126 -15.86 -8.34 -17.48
N ASN A 127 -16.57 -7.52 -16.71
CA ASN A 127 -15.95 -6.73 -15.64
C ASN A 127 -15.45 -7.65 -14.51
N GLY A 128 -14.22 -7.39 -14.04
CA GLY A 128 -13.74 -7.83 -12.76
C GLY A 128 -14.27 -6.95 -11.62
N PRO A 129 -13.99 -7.33 -10.36
CA PRO A 129 -14.23 -6.45 -9.23
C PRO A 129 -13.34 -5.19 -9.33
N PRO A 130 -13.77 -4.06 -8.75
CA PRO A 130 -12.90 -2.91 -8.58
C PRO A 130 -11.64 -3.26 -7.77
N ILE A 131 -10.50 -2.69 -8.15
CA ILE A 131 -9.19 -2.86 -7.53
C ILE A 131 -8.68 -1.54 -6.95
N LEU A 132 -7.94 -1.61 -5.85
CA LEU A 132 -7.41 -0.43 -5.17
C LEU A 132 -6.01 -0.06 -5.62
N ASN A 133 -5.12 -1.03 -5.81
CA ASN A 133 -3.71 -0.79 -6.09
C ASN A 133 -3.43 -0.84 -7.59
N ASP A 134 -3.42 -2.04 -8.16
CA ASP A 134 -2.95 -2.24 -9.53
C ASP A 134 -3.53 -3.47 -10.21
N ILE A 135 -3.52 -3.40 -11.54
CA ILE A 135 -3.77 -4.54 -12.43
C ILE A 135 -2.49 -4.84 -13.19
N GLY A 136 -2.00 -6.06 -13.04
CA GLY A 136 -0.86 -6.57 -13.76
C GLY A 136 -1.26 -7.58 -14.83
N ILE A 137 -0.86 -7.35 -16.07
CA ILE A 137 -1.04 -8.29 -17.17
C ILE A 137 0.31 -8.94 -17.46
N PHE A 138 0.41 -10.24 -17.22
CA PHE A 138 1.67 -10.97 -17.25
C PHE A 138 1.57 -12.27 -18.04
N ALA A 139 2.68 -12.68 -18.65
CA ALA A 139 2.83 -14.07 -19.07
C ALA A 139 2.76 -14.99 -17.84
N LYS A 140 2.00 -16.09 -17.93
CA LYS A 140 1.84 -17.04 -16.81
C LYS A 140 3.16 -17.70 -16.38
N LYS A 141 4.08 -17.88 -17.32
CA LYS A 141 5.42 -18.43 -17.05
C LYS A 141 6.39 -17.26 -16.98
N SER A 142 7.12 -17.15 -15.87
CA SER A 142 8.14 -16.13 -15.67
C SER A 142 9.17 -16.11 -16.80
N ALA A 143 9.75 -14.93 -17.05
CA ALA A 143 10.75 -14.70 -18.11
C ALA A 143 10.25 -15.11 -19.51
N THR A 144 8.95 -14.93 -19.78
CA THR A 144 8.36 -15.17 -21.10
C THR A 144 7.87 -13.87 -21.70
N LEU A 145 8.36 -13.56 -22.90
CA LEU A 145 8.00 -12.34 -23.61
C LEU A 145 6.51 -12.32 -23.99
N MET A 146 5.82 -11.27 -23.58
CA MET A 146 4.48 -10.91 -24.01
C MET A 146 4.56 -9.66 -24.90
N ARG A 147 4.00 -9.74 -26.12
CA ARG A 147 3.84 -8.58 -27.00
C ARG A 147 2.42 -8.04 -26.89
N TYR A 148 2.27 -6.73 -26.94
CA TYR A 148 0.97 -6.04 -26.88
C TYR A 148 1.04 -4.65 -27.51
N SER A 149 -0.15 -4.11 -27.78
CA SER A 149 -0.35 -2.71 -28.17
C SER A 149 -1.12 -2.00 -27.04
N LEU A 150 -0.63 -0.85 -26.59
CA LEU A 150 -1.30 0.00 -25.61
C LEU A 150 -2.04 1.11 -26.35
N TYR A 151 -3.32 1.28 -26.03
CA TYR A 151 -4.17 2.33 -26.53
C TYR A 151 -4.66 3.20 -25.37
N LEU A 152 -4.74 4.51 -25.61
CA LEU A 152 -5.27 5.51 -24.68
C LEU A 152 -6.35 6.29 -25.43
N ASP A 153 -7.57 6.33 -24.90
CA ASP A 153 -8.73 6.98 -25.52
C ASP A 153 -8.95 6.58 -26.99
N GLY A 154 -8.71 5.30 -27.29
CA GLY A 154 -8.87 4.72 -28.62
C GLY A 154 -7.69 4.94 -29.58
N GLU A 155 -6.69 5.76 -29.23
CA GLU A 155 -5.48 5.98 -30.02
C GLU A 155 -4.35 5.04 -29.61
N GLN A 156 -3.64 4.46 -30.59
CA GLN A 156 -2.52 3.57 -30.29
C GLN A 156 -1.31 4.36 -29.79
N PHE A 157 -1.05 4.29 -28.49
CA PHE A 157 0.06 5.00 -27.85
C PHE A 157 1.42 4.33 -28.13
N LEU A 158 1.51 3.00 -27.94
CA LEU A 158 2.73 2.25 -28.23
C LEU A 158 2.47 0.77 -28.55
N LYS A 159 3.49 0.12 -29.10
CA LYS A 159 3.62 -1.35 -29.11
C LYS A 159 4.88 -1.73 -28.36
N ASP A 160 4.79 -2.76 -27.53
CA ASP A 160 5.94 -3.23 -26.76
C ASP A 160 6.01 -4.76 -26.69
N GLY A 161 7.18 -5.25 -26.29
CA GLY A 161 7.37 -6.60 -25.80
C GLY A 161 8.00 -6.54 -24.41
N SER A 162 7.39 -7.18 -23.42
CA SER A 162 7.87 -7.14 -22.04
C SER A 162 7.45 -8.40 -21.28
N ASP A 163 7.86 -8.57 -20.03
CA ASP A 163 7.34 -9.65 -19.17
C ASP A 163 5.86 -9.39 -18.80
N GLY A 164 5.45 -8.12 -18.79
CA GLY A 164 4.10 -7.69 -18.53
C GLY A 164 3.91 -6.18 -18.59
N ILE A 165 2.70 -5.73 -18.28
CA ILE A 165 2.34 -4.32 -18.13
C ILE A 165 1.48 -4.16 -16.88
N LEU A 166 1.75 -3.11 -16.11
CA LEU A 166 1.02 -2.73 -14.91
C LEU A 166 0.29 -1.41 -15.14
N VAL A 167 -0.93 -1.32 -14.62
CA VAL A 167 -1.65 -0.06 -14.44
C VAL A 167 -1.97 0.10 -12.97
N ALA A 168 -1.47 1.17 -12.35
CA ALA A 168 -1.54 1.41 -10.92
C ALA A 168 -2.25 2.73 -10.61
N THR A 169 -3.07 2.72 -9.56
CA THR A 169 -3.65 3.92 -8.94
C THR A 169 -2.58 4.68 -8.14
N PRO A 170 -2.90 5.88 -7.61
CA PRO A 170 -2.01 6.55 -6.67
C PRO A 170 -1.71 5.70 -5.43
N THR A 171 -2.71 4.97 -4.91
CA THR A 171 -2.54 4.05 -3.78
C THR A 171 -1.60 2.89 -4.14
N GLY A 172 -1.74 2.32 -5.33
CA GLY A 172 -0.85 1.25 -5.82
C GLY A 172 0.55 1.71 -6.22
N SER A 173 0.82 3.02 -6.28
CA SER A 173 2.13 3.55 -6.70
C SER A 173 3.27 3.15 -5.76
N THR A 174 2.96 2.87 -4.48
CA THR A 174 3.89 2.38 -3.46
C THR A 174 3.89 0.85 -3.31
N ALA A 175 3.01 0.16 -4.05
CA ALA A 175 2.92 -1.30 -4.07
C ALA A 175 3.83 -1.87 -5.18
N TYR A 176 3.31 -2.78 -6.01
CA TYR A 176 4.15 -3.46 -7.00
C TYR A 176 4.73 -2.49 -8.03
N SER A 177 3.99 -1.42 -8.37
CA SER A 177 4.46 -0.33 -9.24
C SER A 177 5.81 0.24 -8.78
N MET A 178 6.03 0.40 -7.47
CA MET A 178 7.30 0.90 -6.94
C MET A 178 8.46 -0.06 -7.22
N SER A 179 8.22 -1.37 -7.06
CA SER A 179 9.26 -2.40 -7.24
C SER A 179 9.76 -2.50 -8.69
N VAL A 180 8.92 -2.17 -9.67
CA VAL A 180 9.29 -2.18 -11.09
C VAL A 180 9.75 -0.81 -11.61
N GLY A 181 9.96 0.16 -10.71
CA GLY A 181 10.53 1.48 -11.03
C GLY A 181 9.51 2.55 -11.45
N GLY A 182 8.24 2.37 -11.10
CA GLY A 182 7.20 3.38 -11.27
C GLY A 182 7.38 4.59 -10.35
N PRO A 183 6.77 5.75 -10.70
CA PRO A 183 6.80 6.93 -9.83
C PRO A 183 5.96 6.72 -8.58
N VAL A 184 6.38 7.29 -7.46
CA VAL A 184 5.52 7.44 -6.27
C VAL A 184 4.54 8.59 -6.51
N ILE A 185 3.25 8.32 -6.40
CA ILE A 185 2.17 9.27 -6.64
C ILE A 185 1.51 9.59 -5.30
N LEU A 186 1.43 10.87 -4.96
CA LEU A 186 0.80 11.31 -3.72
C LEU A 186 -0.73 11.33 -3.87
N SER A 187 -1.45 10.81 -2.87
CA SER A 187 -2.90 10.94 -2.79
C SER A 187 -3.31 12.32 -2.27
N PRO A 188 -4.44 12.92 -2.71
CA PRO A 188 -5.43 12.37 -3.65
C PRO A 188 -5.24 12.90 -5.10
N ALA A 189 -4.22 12.44 -5.83
CA ALA A 189 -4.06 12.81 -7.24
C ALA A 189 -5.01 12.01 -8.15
N SER A 190 -5.75 12.68 -9.04
CA SER A 190 -6.65 12.05 -10.02
C SER A 190 -5.92 11.55 -11.26
N VAL A 191 -5.00 10.60 -11.08
CA VAL A 191 -4.15 10.05 -12.14
C VAL A 191 -3.93 8.55 -11.98
N VAL A 192 -3.53 7.89 -13.05
CA VAL A 192 -3.08 6.49 -13.05
C VAL A 192 -1.72 6.37 -13.72
N SER A 193 -0.88 5.46 -13.24
CA SER A 193 0.43 5.17 -13.81
C SER A 193 0.39 3.87 -14.61
N ILE A 194 0.88 3.92 -15.84
CA ILE A 194 1.00 2.78 -16.75
C ILE A 194 2.48 2.50 -16.95
N LEU A 195 2.93 1.28 -16.69
CA LEU A 195 4.34 0.94 -16.77
C LEU A 195 4.59 -0.48 -17.30
N PRO A 196 5.52 -0.68 -18.24
CA PRO A 196 5.93 -2.01 -18.64
C PRO A 196 6.81 -2.65 -17.56
N VAL A 197 6.71 -3.96 -17.42
CA VAL A 197 7.61 -4.76 -16.58
C VAL A 197 8.66 -5.41 -17.47
N ASN A 198 9.92 -5.00 -17.32
CA ASN A 198 11.05 -5.48 -18.13
C ASN A 198 10.82 -5.36 -19.65
N SER A 199 10.55 -4.14 -20.13
CA SER A 199 10.43 -3.85 -21.56
C SER A 199 11.72 -4.22 -22.33
N ILE A 200 11.57 -4.79 -23.52
CA ILE A 200 12.70 -4.98 -24.45
C ILE A 200 13.16 -3.66 -25.07
N ASN A 201 12.35 -2.60 -24.99
CA ASN A 201 12.71 -1.26 -25.42
C ASN A 201 13.19 -0.45 -24.20
N PRO A 202 14.51 -0.20 -24.07
CA PRO A 202 15.08 0.50 -22.92
C PRO A 202 14.68 1.98 -22.83
N ALA A 203 14.05 2.54 -23.87
CA ALA A 203 13.54 3.90 -23.85
C ALA A 203 12.11 3.99 -23.31
N THR A 204 11.37 2.87 -23.21
CA THR A 204 10.02 2.87 -22.63
C THR A 204 10.11 3.25 -21.15
N ARG A 205 9.22 4.15 -20.72
CA ARG A 205 9.12 4.65 -19.35
C ARG A 205 7.68 4.52 -18.88
N ALA A 206 7.49 4.61 -17.56
CA ALA A 206 6.16 4.79 -17.00
C ALA A 206 5.51 6.07 -17.55
N VAL A 207 4.21 6.01 -17.81
CA VAL A 207 3.41 7.16 -18.24
C VAL A 207 2.30 7.37 -17.22
N VAL A 208 2.14 8.61 -16.80
CA VAL A 208 1.07 9.02 -15.89
C VAL A 208 0.01 9.75 -16.71
N VAL A 209 -1.22 9.27 -16.65
CA VAL A 209 -2.36 9.82 -17.39
C VAL A 209 -3.50 10.17 -16.43
N SER A 210 -4.50 10.92 -16.92
CA SER A 210 -5.72 11.17 -16.14
C SER A 210 -6.39 9.85 -15.75
N GLU A 211 -6.96 9.75 -14.55
CA GLU A 211 -7.75 8.58 -14.16
C GLU A 211 -9.01 8.35 -15.02
N ASP A 212 -9.46 9.39 -15.74
CA ASP A 212 -10.60 9.30 -16.68
C ASP A 212 -10.21 8.71 -18.06
N THR A 213 -8.92 8.48 -18.32
CA THR A 213 -8.44 7.92 -19.58
C THR A 213 -8.92 6.49 -19.75
N GLU A 214 -9.50 6.14 -20.90
CA GLU A 214 -9.80 4.75 -21.23
C GLU A 214 -8.53 4.05 -21.70
N ILE A 215 -8.08 3.06 -20.93
CA ILE A 215 -6.83 2.34 -21.21
C ILE A 215 -7.19 0.99 -21.80
N GLU A 216 -6.63 0.67 -22.97
CA GLU A 216 -6.84 -0.62 -23.61
C GLU A 216 -5.51 -1.31 -23.95
N ILE A 217 -5.43 -2.60 -23.60
CA ILE A 217 -4.33 -3.48 -23.99
C ILE A 217 -4.86 -4.44 -25.05
N ARG A 218 -4.37 -4.28 -26.27
CA ARG A 218 -4.79 -5.03 -27.47
C ARG A 218 -3.63 -5.84 -28.06
N ASP A 219 -3.93 -6.63 -29.08
CA ASP A 219 -2.94 -7.42 -29.84
C ASP A 219 -2.01 -8.29 -28.98
N ILE A 220 -2.53 -8.80 -27.87
CA ILE A 220 -1.74 -9.58 -26.90
C ILE A 220 -1.31 -10.90 -27.54
N SER A 221 0.00 -11.11 -27.64
CA SER A 221 0.61 -12.31 -28.21
C SER A 221 1.70 -12.84 -27.27
N CYS A 222 1.57 -14.08 -26.84
CA CYS A 222 2.52 -14.76 -25.96
C CYS A 222 2.55 -16.26 -26.26
N SER A 223 3.70 -16.92 -26.06
CA SER A 223 3.85 -18.37 -26.25
C SER A 223 3.22 -19.20 -25.13
N VAL A 224 2.88 -18.55 -24.01
CA VAL A 224 2.16 -19.15 -22.88
C VAL A 224 0.87 -18.38 -22.62
N SER A 225 -0.01 -18.92 -21.78
CA SER A 225 -1.21 -18.19 -21.37
C SER A 225 -0.85 -16.90 -20.65
N VAL A 226 -1.66 -15.85 -20.85
CA VAL A 226 -1.54 -14.58 -20.14
C VAL A 226 -2.53 -14.53 -18.99
N GLU A 227 -2.12 -13.94 -17.87
CA GLU A 227 -2.94 -13.75 -16.67
C GLU A 227 -3.05 -12.25 -16.34
N ALA A 228 -4.24 -11.85 -15.94
CA ALA A 228 -4.53 -10.58 -15.31
C ALA A 228 -4.57 -10.79 -13.79
N ILE A 229 -3.76 -10.03 -13.06
CA ILE A 229 -3.58 -10.12 -11.62
C ILE A 229 -4.12 -8.84 -10.98
N PHE A 230 -5.20 -8.97 -10.24
CA PHE A 230 -5.93 -7.88 -9.59
C PHE A 230 -5.43 -7.74 -8.15
N ASP A 231 -4.86 -6.58 -7.80
CA ASP A 231 -4.30 -6.26 -6.47
C ASP A 231 -3.32 -7.33 -5.95
N GLY A 232 -2.59 -7.99 -6.85
CA GLY A 232 -1.66 -9.08 -6.50
C GLY A 232 -2.32 -10.39 -6.05
N GLN A 233 -3.66 -10.46 -5.97
CA GLN A 233 -4.36 -11.58 -5.34
C GLN A 233 -5.25 -12.39 -6.30
N LEU A 234 -6.18 -11.74 -6.99
CA LEU A 234 -7.11 -12.45 -7.88
C LEU A 234 -6.49 -12.60 -9.27
N ARG A 235 -6.30 -13.85 -9.71
CA ARG A 235 -5.77 -14.17 -11.04
C ARG A 235 -6.87 -14.61 -11.98
N LYS A 236 -6.94 -13.99 -13.17
CA LYS A 236 -7.85 -14.40 -14.25
C LYS A 236 -7.06 -14.64 -15.52
N LYS A 237 -7.38 -15.74 -16.22
CA LYS A 237 -6.82 -16.00 -17.55
C LYS A 237 -7.34 -14.95 -18.53
N VAL A 238 -6.43 -14.33 -19.28
CA VAL A 238 -6.77 -13.46 -20.40
C VAL A 238 -7.02 -14.35 -21.62
N SER A 239 -8.24 -14.27 -22.16
CA SER A 239 -8.59 -14.93 -23.41
C SER A 239 -8.28 -14.01 -24.60
N SER A 240 -8.36 -14.52 -25.83
CA SER A 240 -8.08 -13.75 -27.04
C SER A 240 -9.08 -12.59 -27.18
N GLY A 241 -8.67 -11.40 -26.79
CA GLY A 241 -9.47 -10.17 -26.89
C GLY A 241 -8.84 -9.02 -26.12
N PRO A 242 -9.39 -7.80 -26.25
CA PRO A 242 -8.88 -6.63 -25.57
C PRO A 242 -9.13 -6.70 -24.06
N ILE A 243 -8.24 -6.07 -23.31
CA ILE A 243 -8.43 -5.74 -21.90
C ILE A 243 -8.66 -4.24 -21.83
N SER A 244 -9.81 -3.80 -21.32
CA SER A 244 -10.05 -2.39 -21.03
C SER A 244 -9.99 -2.12 -19.54
N ILE A 245 -9.39 -0.99 -19.17
CA ILE A 245 -9.16 -0.55 -17.81
C ILE A 245 -9.64 0.89 -17.73
N ARG A 246 -10.51 1.18 -16.76
CA ARG A 246 -11.04 2.52 -16.51
C ARG A 246 -11.20 2.76 -15.01
N LYS A 247 -11.39 4.02 -14.61
CA LYS A 247 -11.87 4.36 -13.28
C LYS A 247 -13.18 3.61 -12.97
N ALA A 248 -13.25 3.02 -11.79
CA ALA A 248 -14.45 2.38 -11.29
C ALA A 248 -15.49 3.43 -10.90
N ASP A 249 -16.77 3.06 -10.96
CA ASP A 249 -17.87 3.98 -10.61
C ASP A 249 -18.01 4.19 -9.09
N THR A 250 -17.18 3.48 -8.29
CA THR A 250 -17.21 3.49 -6.82
C THR A 250 -15.81 3.45 -6.24
N ASP A 251 -15.58 4.27 -5.22
CA ASP A 251 -14.32 4.42 -4.51
C ASP A 251 -14.17 3.41 -3.35
N ALA A 252 -12.94 3.21 -2.89
CA ALA A 252 -12.72 2.68 -1.55
C ALA A 252 -12.81 3.84 -0.56
N VAL A 253 -13.71 3.73 0.42
CA VAL A 253 -13.94 4.77 1.42
C VAL A 253 -13.26 4.36 2.72
N PHE A 254 -12.23 5.07 3.14
CA PHE A 254 -11.51 4.80 4.38
C PHE A 254 -11.95 5.75 5.50
N VAL A 255 -12.04 5.20 6.71
CA VAL A 255 -12.18 5.99 7.94
C VAL A 255 -10.84 6.61 8.27
N GLN A 256 -10.78 7.94 8.27
CA GLN A 256 -9.58 8.71 8.57
C GLN A 256 -9.79 9.56 9.82
N PHE A 257 -8.93 9.35 10.82
CA PHE A 257 -8.84 10.21 12.00
C PHE A 257 -7.89 11.39 11.72
N SER A 258 -8.00 12.46 12.52
CA SER A 258 -7.07 13.58 12.39
C SER A 258 -5.65 13.14 12.75
N ARG A 259 -4.64 13.76 12.13
CA ARG A 259 -3.22 13.49 12.43
C ARG A 259 -2.91 13.66 13.92
N GLU A 260 -3.47 14.70 14.54
CA GLU A 260 -3.35 14.94 15.98
C GLU A 260 -3.96 13.79 16.80
N ARG A 261 -5.11 13.24 16.37
CA ARG A 261 -5.74 12.11 17.04
C ARG A 261 -4.87 10.86 16.95
N ILE A 262 -4.35 10.52 15.76
CA ILE A 262 -3.43 9.39 15.57
C ILE A 262 -2.17 9.57 16.42
N ALA A 263 -1.55 10.75 16.42
CA ALA A 263 -0.39 11.04 17.25
C ALA A 263 -0.67 10.90 18.75
N ASN A 264 -1.86 11.32 19.20
CA ASN A 264 -2.28 11.17 20.60
C ASN A 264 -2.53 9.70 20.98
N LEU A 265 -3.10 8.88 20.08
CA LEU A 265 -3.31 7.44 20.31
C LEU A 265 -1.97 6.71 20.52
N ARG A 266 -0.95 7.09 19.74
CA ARG A 266 0.43 6.60 19.91
C ARG A 266 1.08 7.05 21.23
N GLY A 267 0.49 8.02 21.93
CA GLY A 267 0.78 8.33 23.33
C GLY A 267 1.96 9.28 23.57
N LYS A 268 1.77 10.21 24.49
CA LYS A 268 2.81 11.09 25.05
C LYS A 268 3.84 10.32 25.89
N LEU A 269 4.97 9.95 25.31
CA LEU A 269 6.33 10.33 25.72
C LEU A 269 7.25 9.65 24.71
N LEU A 270 8.20 10.40 24.15
CA LEU A 270 9.41 9.84 23.58
C LEU A 270 10.03 8.88 24.60
N ARG A 271 9.69 7.59 24.52
CA ARG A 271 10.46 6.54 25.14
C ARG A 271 11.71 6.46 24.28
N LYS A 272 12.83 6.92 24.86
CA LYS A 272 14.20 7.04 24.30
C LYS A 272 14.76 5.84 23.50
N THR A 273 14.01 4.77 23.35
CA THR A 273 14.35 3.58 22.55
C THR A 273 13.52 3.47 21.26
N GLU A 274 12.39 4.18 21.15
CA GLU A 274 11.51 4.24 19.96
C GLU A 274 11.72 5.53 19.14
N GLU A 275 12.63 6.42 19.56
CA GLU A 275 12.97 7.68 18.87
C GLU A 275 13.47 7.49 17.42
N PHE A 276 13.90 6.28 17.02
CA PHE A 276 14.44 6.03 15.68
C PHE A 276 13.38 5.86 14.59
N GLU A 277 12.28 5.17 14.90
CA GLU A 277 11.28 4.77 13.91
C GLU A 277 10.27 5.90 13.64
N ASP A 278 9.91 6.67 14.66
CA ASP A 278 8.97 7.78 14.53
C ASP A 278 9.59 9.03 13.90
N LEU A 279 10.85 9.38 14.24
CA LEU A 279 11.52 10.51 13.57
C LEU A 279 11.69 10.26 12.07
N ALA A 280 11.94 9.00 11.67
CA ALA A 280 12.05 8.63 10.27
C ALA A 280 10.75 8.84 9.48
N GLN A 281 9.58 8.91 10.14
CA GLN A 281 8.30 9.17 9.48
C GLN A 281 8.12 10.66 9.08
N ASP A 282 8.73 11.60 9.81
CA ASP A 282 8.63 13.04 9.54
C ASP A 282 9.80 13.61 8.71
N LEU A 283 10.84 12.82 8.46
CA LEU A 283 11.97 13.23 7.63
C LEU A 283 11.58 13.50 6.16
N PRO A 284 12.22 14.47 5.49
CA PRO A 284 12.12 14.61 4.03
C PRO A 284 12.54 13.31 3.32
N PRO A 285 11.95 12.97 2.16
CA PRO A 285 12.20 11.70 1.48
C PRO A 285 13.68 11.42 1.19
N SER A 286 14.46 12.45 0.87
CA SER A 286 15.91 12.33 0.67
C SER A 286 16.66 11.93 1.95
N ALA A 287 16.19 12.38 3.11
CA ALA A 287 16.77 12.01 4.41
C ALA A 287 16.39 10.58 4.79
N LYS A 288 15.15 10.14 4.55
CA LYS A 288 14.73 8.74 4.74
C LYS A 288 15.54 7.77 3.88
N LEU A 289 15.74 8.11 2.61
CA LEU A 289 16.53 7.28 1.69
C LEU A 289 17.98 7.16 2.16
N VAL A 290 18.62 8.28 2.54
CA VAL A 290 19.99 8.25 3.07
C VAL A 290 20.10 7.45 4.36
N LEU A 291 19.09 7.55 5.24
CA LEU A 291 19.03 6.77 6.48
C LEU A 291 18.96 5.26 6.17
N LYS A 292 18.05 4.82 5.28
CA LYS A 292 17.95 3.42 4.86
C LYS A 292 19.22 2.88 4.22
N VAL A 293 19.88 3.67 3.38
CA VAL A 293 21.17 3.29 2.77
C VAL A 293 22.21 3.03 3.86
N LEU A 294 22.27 3.88 4.89
CA LEU A 294 23.19 3.69 6.03
C LEU A 294 22.79 2.53 6.96
N GLU A 295 21.49 2.22 7.10
CA GLU A 295 21.02 1.05 7.85
C GLU A 295 21.41 -0.26 7.16
N TYR A 296 21.30 -0.29 5.83
CA TYR A 296 21.53 -1.50 5.04
C TYR A 296 23.03 -1.75 4.75
N GLU A 297 23.75 -0.72 4.33
CA GLU A 297 25.19 -0.81 3.97
C GLU A 297 26.12 -0.56 5.17
N GLY A 298 25.59 -0.06 6.28
CA GLY A 298 26.37 0.30 7.46
C GLY A 298 27.11 1.64 7.32
N PRO A 299 28.21 1.85 8.06
CA PRO A 299 28.93 3.13 8.08
C PRO A 299 29.59 3.47 6.74
N LEU A 300 29.18 4.57 6.12
CA LEU A 300 29.67 5.03 4.81
C LEU A 300 30.24 6.45 4.86
N THR A 301 31.15 6.76 3.94
CA THR A 301 31.57 8.14 3.66
C THR A 301 30.51 8.87 2.85
N GLN A 302 30.52 10.21 2.85
CA GLN A 302 29.60 11.00 2.02
C GLN A 302 29.67 10.63 0.53
N LYS A 303 30.86 10.26 0.02
CA LYS A 303 31.06 9.89 -1.38
C LYS A 303 30.36 8.57 -1.71
N GLU A 304 30.46 7.59 -0.81
CA GLU A 304 29.80 6.29 -0.94
C GLU A 304 28.27 6.45 -0.83
N ILE A 305 27.78 7.26 0.12
CA ILE A 305 26.34 7.54 0.23
C ILE A 305 25.77 8.16 -1.06
N ILE A 306 26.52 9.04 -1.74
CA ILE A 306 26.11 9.60 -3.03
C ILE A 306 26.01 8.51 -4.10
N ALA A 307 26.97 7.57 -4.12
CA ALA A 307 26.97 6.48 -5.10
C ALA A 307 25.81 5.51 -4.87
N GLU A 308 25.58 5.11 -3.61
CA GLU A 308 24.54 4.13 -3.25
C GLU A 308 23.12 4.71 -3.29
N SER A 309 22.92 5.96 -2.87
CA SER A 309 21.59 6.58 -2.89
C SER A 309 21.20 7.15 -4.26
N ILE A 310 22.16 7.32 -5.18
CA ILE A 310 21.99 7.95 -6.51
C ILE A 310 21.49 9.42 -6.40
N LEU A 311 21.50 10.01 -5.20
CA LEU A 311 21.07 11.39 -4.97
C LEU A 311 22.16 12.40 -5.34
N PRO A 312 21.80 13.61 -5.81
CA PRO A 312 22.76 14.67 -6.07
C PRO A 312 23.60 15.02 -4.82
N PRO A 313 24.89 15.39 -4.96
CA PRO A 313 25.78 15.68 -3.82
C PRO A 313 25.30 16.78 -2.86
N ARG A 314 24.48 17.73 -3.34
CA ARG A 314 23.86 18.77 -2.52
C ARG A 314 22.71 18.20 -1.67
N THR A 315 21.91 17.33 -2.26
CA THR A 315 20.79 16.65 -1.60
C THR A 315 21.28 15.71 -0.50
N VAL A 316 22.36 14.96 -0.73
CA VAL A 316 22.97 14.11 0.30
C VAL A 316 23.50 14.94 1.48
N ARG A 317 24.13 16.09 1.22
CA ARG A 317 24.58 17.00 2.29
C ARG A 317 23.42 17.55 3.11
N TYR A 318 22.36 17.98 2.43
CA TYR A 318 21.14 18.46 3.08
C TYR A 318 20.51 17.36 3.94
N ALA A 319 20.34 16.15 3.37
CA ALA A 319 19.83 14.98 4.08
C ALA A 319 20.66 14.64 5.32
N LEU A 320 21.99 14.55 5.19
CA LEU A 320 22.88 14.31 6.32
C LEU A 320 22.82 15.41 7.38
N SER A 321 22.66 16.68 6.98
CA SER A 321 22.52 17.78 7.94
C SER A 321 21.28 17.64 8.81
N ILE A 322 20.16 17.20 8.22
CA ILE A 322 18.91 16.92 8.94
C ILE A 322 19.08 15.68 9.82
N LEU A 323 19.60 14.58 9.28
CA LEU A 323 19.77 13.34 10.05
C LEU A 323 20.69 13.50 11.27
N ILE A 324 21.66 14.41 11.19
CA ILE A 324 22.55 14.75 12.30
C ILE A 324 21.85 15.68 13.30
N SER A 325 21.07 16.68 12.84
CA SER A 325 20.32 17.56 13.74
C SER A 325 19.24 16.80 14.52
N GLU A 326 18.63 15.82 13.87
CA GLU A 326 17.66 14.88 14.44
C GLU A 326 18.32 13.77 15.29
N GLY A 327 19.64 13.70 15.36
CA GLY A 327 20.36 12.73 16.20
C GLY A 327 20.34 11.27 15.70
N LEU A 328 19.81 11.01 14.51
CA LEU A 328 19.69 9.67 13.91
C LEU A 328 21.03 9.17 13.34
N VAL A 329 21.86 10.08 12.84
CA VAL A 329 23.17 9.75 12.26
C VAL A 329 24.27 10.50 12.99
N SER A 330 25.36 9.80 13.34
CA SER A 330 26.58 10.44 13.83
C SER A 330 27.68 10.46 12.78
N LYS A 331 28.45 11.56 12.76
CA LYS A 331 29.66 11.70 11.95
C LYS A 331 30.89 11.43 12.82
N LYS A 332 31.73 10.48 12.40
CA LYS A 332 33.06 10.22 12.97
C LYS A 332 34.16 10.50 11.95
N ILE A 333 35.36 10.79 12.43
CA ILE A 333 36.53 10.94 11.56
C ILE A 333 36.92 9.56 11.03
N SER A 334 37.15 9.45 9.72
CA SER A 334 37.69 8.23 9.14
C SER A 334 39.13 8.02 9.61
N LEU A 335 39.43 6.84 10.17
CA LEU A 335 40.78 6.45 10.54
C LEU A 335 41.66 6.19 9.30
N ARG A 336 41.06 5.99 8.12
CA ARG A 336 41.77 5.78 6.84
C ARG A 336 42.10 7.08 6.10
N ASP A 337 41.29 8.13 6.27
CA ASP A 337 41.55 9.48 5.73
C ASP A 337 40.91 10.53 6.65
N SER A 338 41.71 11.22 7.46
CA SER A 338 41.23 12.16 8.49
C SER A 338 40.47 13.37 7.92
N ARG A 339 40.53 13.62 6.61
CA ARG A 339 39.77 14.67 5.93
C ARG A 339 38.34 14.25 5.61
N GLN A 340 38.02 12.96 5.73
CA GLN A 340 36.71 12.40 5.44
C GLN A 340 35.96 12.03 6.71
N GLY A 341 34.66 12.33 6.73
CA GLY A 341 33.75 11.85 7.76
C GLY A 341 33.09 10.55 7.32
N ILE A 342 33.06 9.58 8.22
CA ILE A 342 32.21 8.39 8.13
C ILE A 342 30.92 8.68 8.90
N TYR A 343 29.79 8.46 8.25
CA TYR A 343 28.47 8.62 8.83
C TYR A 343 27.94 7.23 9.20
N ARG A 344 27.34 7.10 10.37
CA ARG A 344 26.75 5.86 10.85
C ARG A 344 25.41 6.13 11.52
N VAL A 345 24.50 5.17 11.42
CA VAL A 345 23.28 5.15 12.22
C VAL A 345 23.67 4.97 13.69
N ASN A 346 23.00 5.69 14.57
CA ASN A 346 23.20 5.55 16.01
C ASN A 346 22.37 4.36 16.52
N GLU A 347 22.99 3.36 17.14
CA GLU A 347 22.25 2.23 17.73
C GLU A 347 21.74 2.60 19.14
N GLY A 348 20.48 2.30 19.43
CA GLY A 348 19.94 2.36 20.78
C GLY A 348 20.72 1.43 21.70
N LYS A 349 21.18 1.91 22.86
CA LYS A 349 21.97 1.11 23.81
C LYS A 349 21.20 -0.15 24.24
N THR A 350 21.57 -1.31 23.74
CA THR A 350 21.36 -2.59 24.42
C THR A 350 22.12 -2.52 25.74
N LYS A 351 21.40 -2.42 26.86
CA LYS A 351 21.98 -2.68 28.18
C LYS A 351 21.76 -4.16 28.50
N GLU A 352 22.86 -4.85 28.76
CA GLU A 352 22.92 -6.05 29.60
C GLU A 352 22.20 -5.85 30.95
#